data_AF-A0A231PL26-F1
#
_entry.id   AF-A0A231PL26-F1
#
_cell.length_a   1.000
_cell.length_b   1.000
_cell.length_c   1.000
_cell.angle_alpha   90.00
_cell.angle_beta   90.00
_cell.angle_gamma   90.00
#
_symmetry.space_group_name_H-M   'P 1'
#
loop_
_entity.id
_entity.type
_entity.pdbx_description
1 polymer ?
#
loop_
_entity_poly.entity_id
_entity_poly.type
_entity_poly.pdbx_seq_one_letter_code
_entity_poly.pdbx_strand_id
1 'polypeptide(L)'
;MTPADELRTAAEKLRALASAAAAASGSPHWRATRLMRELPDATYTTLGTVDGPPFLRGGGRGGPPAYVSAPIGDYIATMGPSVGLALADWLDQAARYHEAGIQAAGDVFRDDTAGRAAFLTTGPGAPSEHALVVARTINGEQR
;
A
#
# COMPACT_ATOMS: atom_id res chain seq x y z
N MET A 1 14.60 12.32 -10.69
CA MET A 1 13.74 11.14 -10.48
C MET A 1 12.61 11.24 -11.49
N THR A 2 12.35 10.20 -12.27
CA THR A 2 11.21 10.18 -13.22
C THR A 2 9.93 9.75 -12.51
N PRO A 3 8.73 9.99 -13.09
CA PRO A 3 7.48 9.46 -12.55
C PRO A 3 7.52 7.93 -12.37
N ALA A 4 8.15 7.20 -13.29
CA ALA A 4 8.30 5.74 -13.16
C ALA A 4 9.20 5.36 -11.97
N ASP A 5 10.27 6.12 -11.70
CA ASP A 5 11.15 5.90 -10.55
C ASP A 5 10.45 6.18 -9.21
N GLU A 6 9.62 7.23 -9.15
CA GLU A 6 8.79 7.55 -7.98
C GLU A 6 7.86 6.37 -7.61
N LEU A 7 7.17 5.85 -8.63
CA LEU A 7 6.25 4.73 -8.50
C LEU A 7 6.97 3.45 -8.04
N ARG A 8 8.12 3.13 -8.65
CA ARG A 8 8.94 1.96 -8.26
C ARG A 8 9.48 2.07 -6.84
N THR A 9 9.98 3.25 -6.47
CA THR A 9 10.49 3.48 -5.11
C THR A 9 9.40 3.24 -4.07
N ALA A 10 8.18 3.72 -4.33
CA ALA A 10 7.03 3.46 -3.47
C ALA A 10 6.63 1.97 -3.45
N ALA A 11 6.62 1.31 -4.61
CA ALA A 11 6.33 -0.12 -4.73
C ALA A 11 7.33 -0.98 -3.95
N GLU A 12 8.63 -0.74 -4.10
CA GLU A 12 9.71 -1.42 -3.39
C GLU A 12 9.59 -1.23 -1.88
N LYS A 13 9.33 0.00 -1.43
CA LYS A 13 9.12 0.32 -0.02
C LYS A 13 7.92 -0.43 0.55
N LEU A 14 6.78 -0.44 -0.14
CA LEU A 14 5.60 -1.20 0.29
C LEU A 14 5.87 -2.70 0.32
N ARG A 15 6.51 -3.25 -0.72
CA ARG A 15 6.84 -4.67 -0.81
C ARG A 15 7.75 -5.10 0.33
N ALA A 16 8.75 -4.29 0.67
CA ALA A 16 9.64 -4.53 1.81
C ALA A 16 8.88 -4.52 3.14
N LEU A 17 8.06 -3.50 3.39
CA LEU A 17 7.28 -3.37 4.62
C LEU A 17 6.24 -4.49 4.78
N ALA A 18 5.48 -4.79 3.72
CA ALA A 18 4.48 -5.85 3.72
C ALA A 18 5.11 -7.23 3.93
N SER A 19 6.24 -7.52 3.26
CA SER A 19 6.96 -8.78 3.42
C SER A 19 7.52 -8.93 4.84
N ALA A 20 8.13 -7.87 5.39
CA ALA A 20 8.61 -7.87 6.78
C ALA A 20 7.47 -8.08 7.78
N ALA A 21 6.32 -7.44 7.55
CA ALA A 21 5.14 -7.57 8.39
C ALA A 21 4.55 -9.00 8.34
N ALA A 22 4.45 -9.60 7.16
CA ALA A 22 4.01 -10.99 7.00
C ALA A 22 4.98 -11.98 7.65
N ALA A 23 6.29 -11.78 7.47
CA ALA A 23 7.31 -12.63 8.08
C ALA A 23 7.29 -12.56 9.62
N ALA A 24 7.18 -11.34 10.18
CA ALA A 24 7.14 -11.15 11.63
C ALA A 24 5.87 -11.68 12.28
N SER A 25 4.73 -11.62 11.58
CA SER A 25 3.45 -12.15 12.05
C SER A 25 3.25 -13.64 11.75
N GLY A 26 4.06 -14.22 10.85
CA GLY A 26 3.90 -15.59 10.37
C GLY A 26 2.72 -15.79 9.40
N SER A 27 2.01 -14.73 9.01
CA SER A 27 0.91 -14.79 8.04
C SER A 27 0.70 -13.44 7.35
N PRO A 28 0.39 -13.42 6.04
CA PRO A 28 -0.02 -12.19 5.36
C PRO A 28 -1.49 -11.82 5.64
N HIS A 29 -2.23 -12.69 6.32
CA HIS A 29 -3.66 -12.50 6.62
C HIS A 29 -3.86 -12.12 8.08
N TRP A 30 -4.32 -10.90 8.28
CA TRP A 30 -4.55 -10.32 9.59
C TRP A 30 -6.04 -10.26 9.90
N ARG A 31 -6.37 -10.29 11.20
CA ARG A 31 -7.74 -10.11 11.70
C ARG A 31 -7.76 -9.19 12.91
N ALA A 32 -8.85 -8.45 13.03
CA ALA A 32 -9.23 -7.78 14.26
C ALA A 32 -10.21 -8.65 15.04
N THR A 33 -9.93 -8.90 16.32
CA THR A 33 -10.79 -9.70 17.20
C THR A 33 -11.33 -8.80 18.30
N ARG A 34 -12.65 -8.79 18.49
CA ARG A 34 -13.29 -8.03 19.58
C ARG A 34 -12.93 -8.65 20.93
N LEU A 35 -12.49 -7.82 21.87
CA LEU A 35 -11.98 -8.27 23.18
C LEU A 35 -13.10 -8.74 24.12
N MET A 36 -14.32 -8.22 23.92
CA MET A 36 -15.52 -8.60 24.67
C MET A 36 -16.60 -8.97 23.67
N ARG A 37 -16.54 -10.19 23.13
CA ARG A 37 -17.44 -10.68 22.08
C ARG A 37 -18.92 -10.65 22.48
N GLU A 38 -19.19 -10.63 23.79
CA GLU A 38 -20.53 -10.59 24.38
C GLU A 38 -21.09 -9.17 24.53
N LEU A 39 -20.25 -8.14 24.35
CA LEU A 39 -20.66 -6.73 24.37
C LEU A 39 -20.64 -6.19 22.93
N PRO A 40 -21.80 -6.05 22.27
CA PRO A 40 -21.86 -5.60 20.88
C PRO A 40 -21.28 -4.20 20.67
N ASP A 41 -21.24 -3.37 21.72
CA ASP A 41 -20.67 -2.01 21.71
C ASP A 41 -19.19 -1.96 22.08
N ALA A 42 -18.51 -3.11 22.19
CA ALA A 42 -17.08 -3.14 22.52
C ALA A 42 -16.27 -2.41 21.44
N THR A 43 -15.77 -1.22 21.79
CA THR A 43 -14.98 -0.36 20.92
C THR A 43 -13.50 -0.76 20.84
N TYR A 44 -13.11 -1.92 21.39
CA TYR A 44 -11.72 -2.36 21.50
C TYR A 44 -11.49 -3.72 20.85
N THR A 45 -10.40 -3.79 20.08
CA THR A 45 -9.96 -5.00 19.37
C THR A 45 -8.51 -5.33 19.66
N THR A 46 -8.20 -6.63 19.61
CA THR A 46 -6.83 -7.09 19.41
C THR A 46 -6.60 -7.35 17.92
N LEU A 47 -5.40 -7.03 17.45
CA LEU A 47 -4.97 -7.32 16.08
C LEU A 47 -4.04 -8.54 16.13
N GLY A 48 -4.23 -9.51 15.23
CA GLY A 48 -3.42 -10.73 15.17
C GLY A 48 -3.59 -11.44 13.84
N THR A 49 -2.93 -12.60 13.67
CA THR A 49 -3.24 -13.49 12.54
C THR A 49 -4.52 -14.30 12.82
N VAL A 50 -5.04 -14.96 11.79
CA VAL A 50 -6.25 -15.80 11.89
C VAL A 50 -6.11 -16.88 12.97
N ASP A 51 -4.93 -17.50 13.07
CA ASP A 51 -4.69 -18.64 13.98
C ASP A 51 -3.61 -18.35 15.05
N GLY A 52 -3.04 -17.15 15.06
CA GLY A 52 -1.91 -16.78 15.91
C GLY A 52 -2.25 -15.83 17.05
N PRO A 53 -1.27 -15.58 17.93
CA PRO A 53 -1.43 -14.65 19.04
C PRO A 53 -1.58 -13.19 18.55
N PRO A 54 -2.13 -12.30 19.37
CA PRO A 54 -2.17 -10.87 19.08
C PRO A 54 -0.77 -10.27 18.84
N PHE A 55 -0.66 -9.34 17.90
CA PHE A 55 0.57 -8.60 17.60
C PHE A 55 0.97 -7.67 18.74
N LEU A 56 -0.03 -7.03 19.35
CA LEU A 56 0.18 -6.08 20.44
C LEU A 56 0.43 -6.84 21.73
N ARG A 57 1.66 -6.75 22.21
CA ARG A 57 2.06 -7.25 23.53
C ARG A 57 1.79 -6.17 24.56
N GLY A 58 1.01 -6.50 25.59
CA GLY A 58 0.69 -5.60 26.70
C GLY A 58 -0.27 -6.27 27.67
N GLY A 59 -0.47 -5.64 28.82
CA GLY A 59 -1.07 -6.28 30.00
C GLY A 59 0.00 -6.99 30.81
N GLY A 60 0.25 -6.50 32.03
CA GLY A 60 1.13 -7.19 32.98
C GLY A 60 0.55 -8.55 33.40
N ARG A 61 1.17 -9.20 34.39
CA ARG A 61 0.67 -10.47 34.94
C ARG A 61 -0.76 -10.27 35.47
N GLY A 62 -1.77 -10.75 34.73
CA GLY A 62 -3.19 -10.60 35.04
C GLY A 62 -3.90 -9.38 34.42
N GLY A 63 -3.21 -8.57 33.61
CA GLY A 63 -3.81 -7.43 32.90
C GLY A 63 -4.39 -7.80 31.54
N PRO A 64 -5.41 -7.06 31.04
CA PRO A 64 -5.98 -7.30 29.72
C PRO A 64 -4.93 -7.03 28.62
N PRO A 65 -4.98 -7.75 27.49
CA PRO A 65 -4.06 -7.55 26.37
C PRO A 65 -4.15 -6.11 25.83
N ALA A 66 -3.06 -5.62 25.25
CA ALA A 66 -3.08 -4.35 24.54
C ALA A 66 -4.09 -4.38 23.38
N TYR A 67 -4.81 -3.27 23.21
CA TYR A 67 -5.91 -3.15 22.26
C TYR A 67 -5.83 -1.85 21.47
N VAL A 68 -6.54 -1.83 20.34
CA VAL A 68 -6.79 -0.63 19.54
C VAL A 68 -8.29 -0.41 19.41
N SER A 69 -8.67 0.83 19.11
CA SER A 69 -10.04 1.17 18.73
C SER A 69 -10.51 0.25 17.60
N ALA A 70 -11.74 -0.27 17.69
CA ALA A 70 -12.28 -1.27 16.78
C ALA A 70 -12.24 -0.82 15.30
N PRO A 71 -12.67 0.42 14.94
CA PRO A 71 -12.50 0.93 13.57
C PRO A 71 -11.06 0.96 13.08
N ILE A 72 -10.09 1.25 13.97
CA ILE A 72 -8.67 1.28 13.63
C ILE A 72 -8.16 -0.15 13.39
N GLY A 73 -8.51 -1.09 14.28
CA GLY A 73 -8.14 -2.50 14.13
C GLY A 73 -8.70 -3.10 12.84
N ASP A 74 -9.97 -2.83 12.53
CA ASP A 74 -10.63 -3.33 11.32
C ASP A 74 -9.97 -2.78 10.05
N TYR A 75 -9.63 -1.48 10.03
CA TYR A 75 -8.92 -0.87 8.92
C TYR A 75 -7.53 -1.49 8.73
N ILE A 76 -6.74 -1.64 9.80
CA ILE A 76 -5.40 -2.24 9.72
C ILE A 76 -5.46 -3.70 9.27
N ALA A 77 -6.41 -4.49 9.79
CA ALA A 77 -6.60 -5.87 9.37
C ALA A 77 -6.97 -5.96 7.88
N THR A 78 -7.83 -5.06 7.40
CA THR A 78 -8.22 -4.96 5.98
C THR A 78 -7.02 -4.58 5.11
N MET A 79 -6.21 -3.61 5.53
CA MET A 79 -5.02 -3.13 4.81
C MET A 79 -3.80 -4.03 4.94
N GLY A 80 -3.91 -5.21 5.57
CA GLY A 80 -2.78 -6.07 5.94
C GLY A 80 -1.82 -6.43 4.80
N PRO A 81 -0.76 -7.22 5.07
CA PRO A 81 0.35 -7.42 4.15
C PRO A 81 -0.05 -7.78 2.70
N SER A 82 -1.07 -8.61 2.50
CA SER A 82 -1.57 -8.94 1.17
C SER A 82 -2.02 -7.71 0.36
N VAL A 83 -2.72 -6.76 0.98
CA VAL A 83 -3.14 -5.51 0.31
C VAL A 83 -1.93 -4.63 0.02
N GLY A 84 -0.97 -4.55 0.95
CA GLY A 84 0.29 -3.84 0.72
C GLY A 84 1.07 -4.37 -0.49
N LEU A 85 1.12 -5.69 -0.67
CA LEU A 85 1.76 -6.34 -1.83
C LEU A 85 0.98 -6.07 -3.12
N ALA A 86 -0.35 -6.21 -3.11
CA ALA A 86 -1.17 -5.92 -4.28
C ALA A 86 -1.05 -4.44 -4.72
N LEU A 87 -0.95 -3.52 -3.76
CA LEU A 87 -0.73 -2.10 -4.03
C LEU A 87 0.66 -1.84 -4.62
N ALA A 88 1.70 -2.54 -4.13
CA ALA A 88 3.04 -2.47 -4.71
C ALA A 88 3.04 -2.94 -6.18
N ASP A 89 2.39 -4.07 -6.48
CA ASP A 89 2.29 -4.59 -7.85
C ASP A 89 1.52 -3.63 -8.78
N TRP A 90 0.46 -2.98 -8.27
CA TRP A 90 -0.27 -1.95 -9.01
C TRP A 90 0.61 -0.73 -9.33
N LEU A 91 1.44 -0.27 -8.39
CA LEU A 91 2.38 0.83 -8.62
C LEU A 91 3.46 0.47 -9.64
N ASP A 92 4.05 -0.72 -9.54
CA ASP A 92 5.01 -1.23 -10.53
C ASP A 92 4.39 -1.33 -11.93
N GLN A 93 3.13 -1.78 -12.01
CA GLN A 93 2.40 -1.85 -13.27
C GLN A 93 2.14 -0.46 -13.86
N ALA A 94 1.80 0.53 -13.03
CA ALA A 94 1.64 1.91 -13.47
C ALA A 94 2.96 2.50 -14.01
N ALA A 95 4.10 2.18 -13.37
CA ALA A 95 5.42 2.59 -13.86
C ALA A 95 5.70 2.00 -15.25
N ARG A 96 5.44 0.70 -15.44
CA ARG A 96 5.63 0.01 -16.73
C ARG A 96 4.75 0.60 -17.83
N TYR A 97 3.48 0.91 -17.52
CA TYR A 97 2.60 1.54 -18.49
C TYR A 97 3.10 2.93 -18.93
N HIS A 98 3.61 3.73 -18.00
CA HIS A 98 4.16 5.04 -18.34
C HIS A 98 5.40 4.92 -19.25
N GLU A 99 6.32 3.99 -18.96
CA GLU A 99 7.49 3.75 -19.80
C GLU A 99 7.13 3.22 -21.19
N ALA A 100 6.17 2.31 -21.27
CA ALA A 100 5.62 1.86 -22.55
C ALA A 100 5.03 3.04 -23.33
N GLY A 101 4.37 3.98 -22.65
CA GLY A 101 3.91 5.24 -23.23
C GLY A 101 5.05 6.11 -23.75
N ILE A 102 6.15 6.25 -23.00
CA ILE A 102 7.35 6.98 -23.44
C ILE A 102 7.95 6.34 -24.70
N GLN A 103 8.07 5.01 -24.72
CA GLN A 103 8.60 4.28 -25.86
C GLN A 103 7.69 4.43 -27.09
N ALA A 104 6.40 4.18 -26.95
CA ALA A 104 5.42 4.33 -28.03
C ALA A 104 5.40 5.76 -28.60
N ALA A 105 5.50 6.77 -27.73
CA ALA A 105 5.57 8.15 -28.18
C ALA A 105 6.85 8.44 -28.98
N GLY A 106 7.98 7.83 -28.59
CA GLY A 106 9.23 7.89 -29.33
C GLY A 106 9.14 7.24 -30.71
N ASP A 107 8.40 6.13 -30.83
CA ASP A 107 8.26 5.39 -32.09
C ASP A 107 7.31 6.08 -33.08
N VAL A 108 6.19 6.62 -32.58
CA VAL A 108 5.10 7.21 -33.36
C VAL A 108 5.38 8.67 -33.73
N PHE A 109 5.85 9.49 -32.78
CA PHE A 109 6.03 10.93 -32.96
C PHE A 109 7.50 11.30 -33.23
N ARG A 110 8.21 10.49 -34.03
CA ARG A 110 9.65 10.65 -34.27
C ARG A 110 10.06 12.05 -34.72
N ASP A 111 9.29 12.62 -35.65
CA ASP A 111 9.57 13.93 -36.24
C ASP A 111 8.64 15.04 -35.70
N ASP A 112 7.74 14.70 -34.76
CA ASP A 112 6.76 15.61 -34.16
C ASP A 112 6.99 15.73 -32.65
N THR A 113 7.94 16.59 -32.28
CA THR A 113 8.28 16.84 -30.88
C THR A 113 7.12 17.44 -30.07
N ALA A 114 6.26 18.23 -30.72
CA ALA A 114 5.10 18.84 -30.07
C ALA A 114 3.99 17.81 -29.80
N GLY A 115 3.68 16.96 -30.78
CA GLY A 115 2.74 15.84 -30.61
C GLY A 115 3.22 14.84 -29.57
N ARG A 116 4.52 14.53 -29.56
CA ARG A 116 5.14 13.70 -28.51
C ARG A 116 4.93 14.30 -27.11
N ALA A 117 5.19 15.60 -26.96
CA ALA A 117 5.02 16.29 -25.68
C ALA A 117 3.55 16.28 -25.24
N ALA A 118 2.61 16.57 -26.13
CA ALA A 118 1.17 16.51 -25.84
C ALA A 118 0.74 15.10 -25.39
N PHE A 119 1.19 14.06 -26.09
CA PHE A 119 0.87 12.67 -25.75
C PHE A 119 1.35 12.26 -24.34
N LEU A 120 2.52 12.73 -23.91
CA LEU A 120 3.12 12.41 -22.62
C LEU A 120 2.67 13.31 -21.47
N THR A 121 1.98 14.42 -21.76
CA THR A 121 1.53 15.38 -20.74
C THR A 121 0.05 15.27 -20.43
N THR A 122 -0.78 15.12 -21.44
CA THR A 122 -2.24 15.06 -21.29
C THR A 122 -2.87 13.87 -22.00
N GLY A 123 -2.11 13.16 -22.83
CA GLY A 123 -2.56 12.00 -23.56
C GLY A 123 -2.40 10.66 -22.81
N PRO A 124 -2.67 9.54 -23.49
CA PRO A 124 -2.58 8.20 -22.91
C PRO A 124 -1.19 7.79 -22.39
N GLY A 125 -0.12 8.48 -22.81
CA GLY A 125 1.24 8.25 -22.32
C GLY A 125 1.56 9.01 -21.03
N ALA A 126 0.68 9.90 -20.58
CA ALA A 126 0.87 10.65 -19.34
C ALA A 126 0.88 9.70 -18.13
N PRO A 127 1.71 10.00 -17.10
CA PRO A 127 1.74 9.19 -15.89
C PRO A 127 0.39 9.29 -15.16
N SER A 128 -0.02 8.20 -14.50
CA SER A 128 -1.24 8.20 -13.69
C SER A 128 -1.10 9.14 -12.50
N GLU A 129 -1.88 10.22 -12.48
CA GLU A 129 -1.88 11.19 -11.39
C GLU A 129 -2.23 10.54 -10.05
N HIS A 130 -3.25 9.67 -10.03
CA HIS A 130 -3.64 8.94 -8.82
C HIS A 130 -2.52 8.02 -8.31
N ALA A 131 -1.81 7.32 -9.19
CA ALA A 131 -0.69 6.48 -8.78
C ALA A 131 0.46 7.33 -8.19
N LEU A 132 0.75 8.49 -8.79
CA LEU A 132 1.76 9.41 -8.28
C LEU A 132 1.40 10.01 -6.92
N VAL A 133 0.14 10.37 -6.71
CA VAL A 133 -0.34 10.84 -5.39
C VAL A 133 -0.08 9.76 -4.34
N VAL A 134 -0.50 8.52 -4.60
CA VAL A 134 -0.29 7.38 -3.69
C VAL A 134 1.21 7.14 -3.43
N ALA A 135 2.03 7.12 -4.48
CA ALA A 135 3.47 6.91 -4.35
C ALA A 135 4.14 8.00 -3.49
N ARG A 136 3.80 9.28 -3.70
CA ARG A 136 4.34 10.39 -2.91
C ARG A 136 3.90 10.34 -1.46
N THR A 137 2.65 9.94 -1.18
CA THR A 137 2.20 9.68 0.19
C THR A 137 3.06 8.59 0.85
N ILE A 138 3.32 7.48 0.15
CA ILE A 138 4.14 6.36 0.65
C ILE A 138 5.60 6.78 0.87
N ASN A 139 6.16 7.54 -0.06
CA ASN A 139 7.54 8.03 0.03
C ASN A 139 7.72 9.05 1.15
N GLY A 140 6.64 9.70 1.58
CA GLY A 140 6.65 10.71 2.65
C GLY A 140 6.87 12.13 2.15
N GLU A 141 6.61 12.37 0.87
CA GLU A 141 6.87 13.65 0.18
C GLU A 141 5.69 14.62 0.23
N GLN A 142 4.53 14.20 0.76
CA GLN A 142 3.33 15.03 0.95
C GLN A 142 3.17 15.55 2.39
N ARG A 143 4.26 15.84 3.10
CA ARG A 143 4.22 16.42 4.46
C ARG A 143 4.49 17.91 4.46
#